data_AF-A0A7K2ZQ41-F1
#
_entry.id   AF-A0A7K2ZQ41-F1
#
_cell.length_a   1.000
_cell.length_b   1.000
_cell.length_c   1.000
_cell.angle_alpha   90.00
_cell.angle_beta   90.00
_cell.angle_gamma   90.00
#
_symmetry.space_group_name_H-M   'P 1'
#
loop_
_entity.id
_entity.type
_entity.pdbx_description
1 polymer ?
#
loop_
_entity_poly.entity_id
_entity_poly.type
_entity_poly.pdbx_seq_one_letter_code
_entity_poly.pdbx_strand_id
1 'polypeptide(L)'
;MPLPPSGNTPWPPPRLEIPHADMDMWRAWYAGDTGHLAQVYGGPASYTRNGVARAFFDVDRRRALGGDELRMFWGQEPSPGQQAAKLHVPIGGDIAEMSANLLWAEVPQVTVDGDSTDKATAETTQAQIGRYLDDRGHAKMREAAELAAGLSNVYL
;
A
#
# COMPACT_ATOMS: atom_id res chain seq x y z
N MET A 1 14.20 17.66 0.41
CA MET A 1 12.92 18.34 0.73
C MET A 1 13.15 19.20 1.97
N PRO A 2 12.74 20.48 2.00
CA PRO A 2 12.77 21.24 3.24
C PRO A 2 11.88 20.55 4.27
N LEU A 3 12.33 20.53 5.53
CA LEU A 3 11.52 20.02 6.63
C LEU A 3 10.21 20.83 6.69
N PRO A 4 9.06 20.16 6.97
CA PRO A 4 7.80 20.87 7.09
C PRO A 4 7.94 21.97 8.15
N PRO A 5 7.43 23.19 7.88
CA PRO A 5 7.52 24.30 8.82
C PRO A 5 6.89 23.88 10.16
N SER A 6 7.53 24.25 11.26
CA SER A 6 7.07 23.92 12.61
C SER A 6 5.63 24.43 12.83
N GLY A 7 4.68 23.53 13.09
CA GLY A 7 3.27 23.85 13.36
C GLY A 7 2.33 22.65 13.18
N ASN A 8 1.05 22.86 13.51
CA ASN A 8 -0.09 21.96 13.23
C ASN A 8 -0.38 21.88 11.72
N THR A 9 0.60 21.47 10.93
CA THR A 9 0.40 21.26 9.50
C THR A 9 -0.53 20.04 9.35
N PRO A 10 -1.69 20.19 8.68
CA PRO A 10 -2.63 19.08 8.51
C PRO A 10 -1.94 17.94 7.75
N TRP A 11 -2.00 16.75 8.35
CA TRP A 11 -1.50 15.51 7.75
C TRP A 11 -2.66 14.52 7.59
N PRO A 12 -2.83 13.88 6.40
CA PRO A 12 -2.05 14.10 5.17
C PRO A 12 -2.27 15.52 4.60
N PRO A 13 -1.36 16.01 3.72
CA PRO A 13 -1.58 17.29 3.04
C PRO A 13 -2.95 17.26 2.34
N PRO A 14 -3.76 18.33 2.38
CA PRO A 14 -5.14 18.30 1.87
C PRO A 14 -5.27 17.80 0.42
N ARG A 15 -4.28 18.13 -0.42
CA ARG A 15 -4.21 17.67 -1.82
C ARG A 15 -3.99 16.15 -1.99
N LEU A 16 -3.47 15.47 -0.96
CA LEU A 16 -3.18 14.03 -0.94
C LEU A 16 -4.20 13.24 -0.13
N GLU A 17 -5.26 13.89 0.33
CA GLU A 17 -6.26 13.29 1.22
C GLU A 17 -7.01 12.12 0.58
N ILE A 18 -7.40 12.26 -0.69
CA ILE A 18 -8.07 11.20 -1.46
C ILE A 18 -7.13 10.00 -1.66
N PRO A 19 -5.89 10.15 -2.20
CA PRO A 19 -4.95 9.04 -2.28
C PRO A 19 -4.70 8.33 -0.94
N HIS A 20 -4.61 9.06 0.17
CA HIS A 20 -4.44 8.44 1.49
C HIS A 20 -5.69 7.68 1.97
N ALA A 21 -6.89 8.11 1.55
CA ALA A 21 -8.13 7.36 1.80
C ALA A 21 -8.12 6.02 1.05
N ASP A 22 -7.69 6.03 -0.21
CA ASP A 22 -7.55 4.82 -1.02
C ASP A 22 -6.51 3.86 -0.43
N MET A 23 -5.35 4.39 -0.01
CA MET A 23 -4.30 3.62 0.67
C MET A 23 -4.78 2.99 1.98
N ASP A 24 -5.62 3.69 2.76
CA ASP A 24 -6.18 3.13 4.01
C ASP A 24 -7.15 1.97 3.73
N MET A 25 -7.95 2.08 2.66
CA MET A 25 -8.77 0.96 2.19
C MET A 25 -7.92 -0.21 1.70
N TRP A 26 -6.88 0.03 0.89
CA TRP A 26 -5.98 -1.03 0.41
C TRP A 26 -5.26 -1.72 1.56
N ARG A 27 -4.87 -0.97 2.59
CA ARG A 27 -4.28 -1.52 3.81
C ARG A 27 -5.20 -2.52 4.50
N ALA A 28 -6.51 -2.25 4.56
CA ALA A 28 -7.47 -3.15 5.17
C ALA A 28 -7.53 -4.50 4.42
N TRP A 29 -7.46 -4.46 3.08
CA TRP A 29 -7.40 -5.65 2.23
C TRP A 29 -6.06 -6.38 2.30
N TYR A 30 -4.95 -5.64 2.26
CA TYR A 30 -3.60 -6.20 2.33
C TYR A 30 -3.36 -6.91 3.68
N ALA A 31 -3.74 -6.27 4.79
CA ALA A 31 -3.56 -6.84 6.14
C ALA A 31 -4.61 -7.90 6.51
N GLY A 32 -5.68 -8.05 5.72
CA GLY A 32 -6.80 -8.91 6.04
C GLY A 32 -7.59 -8.51 7.29
N ASP A 33 -7.55 -7.22 7.67
CA ASP A 33 -8.21 -6.71 8.88
C ASP A 33 -9.72 -6.56 8.62
N THR A 34 -10.48 -7.56 9.04
CA THR A 34 -11.95 -7.59 8.91
C THR A 34 -12.66 -6.46 9.64
N GLY A 35 -12.11 -5.99 10.76
CA GLY A 35 -12.67 -4.87 11.52
C GLY A 35 -12.46 -3.56 10.78
N HIS A 36 -11.28 -3.37 10.19
CA HIS A 36 -10.97 -2.21 9.35
C HIS A 36 -11.79 -2.23 8.05
N LEU A 37 -11.95 -3.38 7.40
CA LEU A 37 -12.82 -3.54 6.24
C LEU A 37 -14.29 -3.21 6.58
N ALA A 38 -14.78 -3.66 7.73
CA ALA A 38 -16.13 -3.32 8.18
C ALA A 38 -16.28 -1.81 8.44
N GLN A 39 -15.25 -1.12 8.93
CA GLN A 39 -15.27 0.33 9.09
C GLN A 39 -15.28 1.05 7.74
N VAL A 40 -14.42 0.66 6.80
CA VAL A 40 -14.31 1.25 5.45
C VAL A 40 -15.63 1.12 4.68
N TYR A 41 -16.23 -0.07 4.69
CA TYR A 41 -17.47 -0.35 3.94
C TYR A 41 -18.76 -0.10 4.74
N GLY A 42 -18.68 0.10 6.05
CA GLY A 42 -19.83 0.34 6.95
C GLY A 42 -20.36 1.78 6.93
N GLY A 43 -19.84 2.62 6.03
CA GLY A 43 -20.31 3.98 5.81
C GLY A 43 -19.76 5.04 6.78
N PRO A 44 -20.18 6.32 6.62
CA PRO A 44 -19.58 7.46 7.32
C PRO A 44 -19.70 7.43 8.85
N ALA A 45 -20.69 6.72 9.40
CA ALA A 45 -20.83 6.56 10.85
C ALA A 45 -19.82 5.55 11.44
N SER A 46 -19.39 4.58 10.63
CA SER A 46 -18.52 3.47 11.04
C SER A 46 -17.04 3.79 10.82
N TYR A 47 -16.72 4.60 9.81
CA TYR A 47 -15.34 4.95 9.48
C TYR A 47 -14.85 6.13 10.35
N THR A 48 -14.11 5.86 11.42
CA THR A 48 -13.67 6.89 12.39
C THR A 48 -12.26 7.44 12.13
N ARG A 49 -11.46 6.77 11.29
CA ARG A 49 -10.02 7.04 11.13
C ARG A 49 -9.68 8.30 10.34
N ASN A 50 -10.49 8.69 9.35
CA ASN A 50 -10.24 9.90 8.56
C ASN A 50 -11.56 10.63 8.22
N GLY A 51 -11.66 11.89 8.64
CA GLY A 51 -12.86 12.72 8.53
C GLY A 51 -13.27 13.12 7.12
N VAL A 52 -12.34 13.13 6.17
CA VAL A 52 -12.63 13.48 4.77
C VAL A 52 -12.65 12.25 3.88
N ALA A 53 -11.93 11.18 4.22
CA ALA A 53 -12.19 9.87 3.66
C ALA A 53 -13.63 9.41 3.98
N ARG A 54 -14.16 9.75 5.17
CA ARG A 54 -15.62 9.66 5.44
C ARG A 54 -16.44 10.36 4.37
N ALA A 55 -16.05 11.57 3.97
CA ALA A 55 -16.71 12.34 2.92
C ALA A 55 -16.49 11.73 1.53
N PHE A 56 -15.33 11.12 1.22
CA PHE A 56 -15.05 10.40 -0.02
C PHE A 56 -15.96 9.17 -0.19
N PHE A 57 -16.11 8.34 0.86
CA PHE A 57 -17.11 7.27 0.89
C PHE A 57 -18.55 7.81 0.89
N ASP A 58 -18.74 9.09 1.21
CA ASP A 58 -19.99 9.82 1.02
C ASP A 58 -20.18 10.33 -0.42
N VAL A 59 -19.09 10.65 -1.13
CA VAL A 59 -19.06 11.14 -2.51
C VAL A 59 -19.31 10.01 -3.50
N ASP A 60 -18.98 8.76 -3.15
CA ASP A 60 -19.29 7.59 -3.99
C ASP A 60 -20.81 7.32 -4.10
N ARG A 61 -21.63 7.98 -3.25
CA ARG A 61 -23.08 8.09 -3.48
C ARG A 61 -23.45 8.78 -4.80
N ARG A 62 -22.56 9.59 -5.40
CA ARG A 62 -22.81 10.25 -6.70
C ARG A 62 -22.58 9.34 -7.91
N ARG A 63 -21.91 8.20 -7.74
CA ARG A 63 -21.67 7.22 -8.80
C ARG A 63 -22.59 5.99 -8.70
N ALA A 64 -23.24 5.78 -7.56
CA ALA A 64 -24.15 4.67 -7.31
C ALA A 64 -25.62 5.05 -7.48
N LEU A 65 -26.19 4.67 -8.61
CA LEU A 65 -27.63 4.40 -8.73
C LEU A 65 -27.94 3.08 -8.00
N GLY A 66 -27.85 3.04 -6.66
CA GLY A 66 -28.13 1.82 -5.88
C GLY A 66 -27.57 1.86 -4.45
N GLY A 67 -28.40 2.22 -3.48
CA GLY A 67 -27.99 2.47 -2.08
C GLY A 67 -27.55 1.26 -1.25
N ASP A 68 -27.76 0.05 -1.74
CA ASP A 68 -27.35 -1.21 -1.07
C ASP A 68 -26.19 -1.92 -1.77
N GLU A 69 -25.91 -1.60 -3.03
CA GLU A 69 -24.88 -2.30 -3.83
C GLU A 69 -23.45 -1.95 -3.38
N LEU A 70 -23.28 -0.78 -2.74
CA LEU A 70 -22.00 -0.33 -2.19
C LEU A 70 -21.69 -0.88 -0.80
N ARG A 71 -22.70 -1.47 -0.11
CA ARG A 71 -22.46 -2.27 1.10
C ARG A 71 -21.93 -3.63 0.64
N MET A 72 -20.71 -3.61 0.10
CA MET A 72 -19.89 -4.78 -0.20
C MET A 72 -19.96 -5.75 0.97
N PHE A 73 -19.53 -7.00 0.76
CA PHE A 73 -19.54 -8.05 1.77
C PHE A 73 -19.19 -7.58 3.20
N TRP A 74 -18.23 -6.67 3.37
CA TRP A 74 -17.83 -6.11 4.67
C TRP A 74 -18.74 -5.03 5.27
N GLY A 75 -19.49 -4.28 4.47
CA GLY A 75 -20.40 -3.20 4.91
C GLY A 75 -21.77 -3.67 5.40
N GLN A 76 -22.08 -4.96 5.30
CA GLN A 76 -23.35 -5.50 5.77
C GLN A 76 -23.36 -5.72 7.28
N GLU A 77 -24.36 -5.18 7.97
CA GLU A 77 -24.55 -5.44 9.40
C GLU A 77 -25.05 -6.87 9.63
N PRO A 78 -24.55 -7.58 10.65
CA PRO A 78 -25.11 -8.87 11.03
C PRO A 78 -26.56 -8.67 11.51
N SER A 79 -27.41 -9.66 11.25
CA SER A 79 -28.80 -9.62 11.71
C SER A 79 -28.85 -9.47 13.25
N PRO A 80 -29.84 -8.74 13.80
CA PRO A 80 -29.94 -8.54 15.25
C PRO A 80 -29.91 -9.87 16.02
N GLY A 81 -28.99 -9.97 16.98
CA GLY A 81 -28.81 -11.18 17.79
C GLY A 81 -27.94 -12.27 17.14
N GLN A 82 -27.37 -12.04 15.96
CA GLN A 82 -26.41 -12.94 15.31
C GLN A 82 -25.00 -12.35 15.35
N GLN A 83 -24.00 -13.21 15.51
CA GLN A 83 -22.60 -12.84 15.33
C GLN A 83 -22.27 -12.75 13.84
N ALA A 84 -21.32 -11.89 13.46
CA ALA A 84 -20.85 -11.82 12.09
C ALA A 84 -20.09 -13.12 11.72
N ALA A 85 -20.66 -13.94 10.84
CA ALA A 85 -20.09 -15.22 10.41
C ALA A 85 -19.16 -15.11 9.17
N LYS A 86 -18.64 -13.92 8.90
CA LYS A 86 -17.87 -13.63 7.68
C LYS A 86 -16.44 -14.15 7.82
N LEU A 87 -16.01 -15.01 6.91
CA LEU A 87 -14.62 -15.45 6.79
C LEU A 87 -13.90 -14.59 5.76
N HIS A 88 -12.75 -14.02 6.13
CA HIS A 88 -11.90 -13.27 5.22
C HIS A 88 -10.80 -14.15 4.65
N VAL A 89 -10.56 -14.04 3.36
CA VAL A 89 -9.38 -14.60 2.69
C VAL A 89 -8.50 -13.40 2.28
N PRO A 90 -7.30 -13.23 2.87
CA PRO A 90 -6.44 -12.06 2.64
C PRO A 90 -5.70 -12.12 1.30
N ILE A 91 -6.45 -12.34 0.21
CA ILE A 91 -5.90 -12.51 -1.14
C ILE A 91 -5.12 -11.28 -1.62
N GLY A 92 -5.40 -10.10 -1.07
CA GLY A 92 -4.64 -8.89 -1.36
C GLY A 92 -3.17 -9.00 -0.92
N GLY A 93 -2.93 -9.56 0.27
CA GLY A 93 -1.59 -9.87 0.75
C GLY A 93 -0.92 -10.94 -0.12
N ASP A 94 -1.64 -12.04 -0.40
CA ASP A 94 -1.12 -13.15 -1.21
C ASP A 94 -0.72 -12.70 -2.62
N ILE A 95 -1.52 -11.85 -3.27
CA ILE A 95 -1.21 -11.28 -4.59
C ILE A 95 0.01 -10.36 -4.51
N ALA A 96 0.08 -9.49 -3.50
CA ALA A 96 1.21 -8.59 -3.32
C ALA A 96 2.51 -9.37 -3.13
N GLU A 97 2.51 -10.36 -2.23
CA GLU A 97 3.67 -11.22 -1.97
C GLU A 97 4.08 -12.01 -3.23
N MET A 98 3.12 -12.66 -3.90
CA MET A 98 3.37 -13.43 -5.12
C MET A 98 3.95 -12.53 -6.21
N SER A 99 3.40 -11.34 -6.42
CA SER A 99 3.88 -10.39 -7.42
C SER A 99 5.32 -9.94 -7.15
N ALA A 100 5.66 -9.68 -5.89
CA ALA A 100 7.00 -9.29 -5.48
C ALA A 100 8.00 -10.44 -5.64
N ASN A 101 7.61 -11.66 -5.28
CA ASN A 101 8.41 -12.87 -5.50
C ASN A 101 8.64 -13.15 -6.99
N LEU A 102 7.67 -12.87 -7.86
CA LEU A 102 7.82 -13.03 -9.31
C LEU A 102 8.73 -11.94 -9.91
N LEU A 103 8.57 -10.69 -9.48
CA LEU A 103 9.38 -9.57 -9.97
C LEU A 103 10.85 -9.72 -9.56
N TRP A 104 11.10 -10.18 -8.34
CA TRP A 104 12.42 -10.37 -7.76
C TRP A 104 12.73 -11.86 -7.54
N ALA A 105 12.35 -12.71 -8.49
CA ALA A 105 12.65 -14.14 -8.44
C ALA A 105 14.17 -14.40 -8.40
N GLU A 106 14.94 -13.51 -9.03
CA GLU A 106 16.40 -13.54 -9.09
C GLU A 106 16.97 -12.20 -8.62
N VAL A 107 18.24 -12.22 -8.19
CA VAL A 107 18.99 -11.01 -7.83
C VAL A 107 19.40 -10.29 -9.12
N PRO A 108 19.01 -9.01 -9.32
CA PRO A 108 19.38 -8.28 -10.52
C PRO A 108 20.90 -8.09 -10.59
N GLN A 109 21.46 -8.31 -11.78
CA GLN A 109 22.86 -8.02 -12.04
C GLN A 109 23.00 -6.60 -12.59
N VAL A 110 23.82 -5.79 -11.94
CA VAL A 110 24.15 -4.44 -12.40
C VAL A 110 25.66 -4.38 -12.64
N THR A 111 26.03 -4.05 -13.87
CA THR A 111 27.43 -3.97 -14.31
C THR A 111 27.79 -2.55 -14.71
N VAL A 112 28.98 -2.12 -14.31
CA VAL A 112 29.63 -0.91 -14.82
C VAL A 112 30.22 -1.20 -16.19
N ASP A 113 30.17 -0.21 -17.08
CA ASP A 113 30.72 -0.32 -18.42
C ASP A 113 32.23 -0.64 -18.39
N GLY A 114 32.61 -1.71 -19.09
CA GLY A 114 33.98 -2.18 -19.21
C GLY A 114 34.85 -1.31 -20.12
N ASP A 115 34.23 -0.48 -20.96
CA ASP A 115 34.91 0.44 -21.88
C ASP A 115 35.24 1.80 -21.22
N SER A 116 35.05 1.93 -19.90
CA SER A 116 35.42 3.12 -19.14
C SER A 116 36.90 3.48 -19.35
N THR A 117 37.15 4.75 -19.70
CA THR A 117 38.49 5.32 -19.78
C THR A 117 39.17 5.39 -18.41
N ASP A 118 38.39 5.37 -17.32
CA ASP A 118 38.85 5.26 -15.94
C ASP A 118 38.48 3.89 -15.36
N LYS A 119 39.40 2.92 -15.56
CA LYS A 119 39.20 1.53 -15.13
C LYS A 119 39.22 1.35 -13.61
N ALA A 120 40.03 2.13 -12.90
CA ALA A 120 40.14 2.03 -11.44
C ALA A 120 38.82 2.46 -10.77
N THR A 121 38.23 3.56 -11.25
CA THR A 121 36.92 4.01 -10.77
C THR A 121 35.80 3.03 -11.17
N ALA A 122 35.88 2.44 -12.36
CA ALA A 122 34.91 1.43 -12.80
C ALA A 122 34.93 0.17 -11.90
N GLU A 123 36.11 -0.38 -11.63
CA GLU A 123 36.28 -1.57 -10.76
C GLU A 123 35.79 -1.30 -9.33
N THR A 124 36.18 -0.15 -8.76
CA THR A 124 35.74 0.23 -7.40
C THR A 124 34.23 0.46 -7.33
N THR A 125 33.63 1.06 -8.36
CA THR A 125 32.17 1.25 -8.45
C THR A 125 31.45 -0.09 -8.57
N GLN A 126 31.95 -1.02 -9.41
CA GLN A 126 31.40 -2.37 -9.51
C GLN A 126 31.42 -3.10 -8.16
N ALA A 127 32.53 -2.98 -7.42
CA ALA A 127 32.65 -3.57 -6.09
C ALA A 127 31.66 -2.95 -5.08
N GLN A 128 31.42 -1.64 -5.13
CA GLN A 128 30.41 -0.98 -4.30
C GLN A 128 28.99 -1.44 -4.65
N ILE A 129 28.67 -1.55 -5.93
CA ILE A 129 27.36 -2.06 -6.38
C ILE A 129 27.13 -3.48 -5.86
N GLY A 130 28.12 -4.37 -6.02
CA GLY A 130 28.03 -5.75 -5.51
C GLY A 130 27.86 -5.84 -3.99
N ARG A 131 28.37 -4.86 -3.24
CA ARG A 131 28.18 -4.78 -1.79
C ARG A 131 26.75 -4.40 -1.40
N TYR A 132 26.06 -3.57 -2.19
CA TYR A 132 24.69 -3.12 -1.87
C TYR A 132 23.60 -4.00 -2.51
N LEU A 133 23.88 -4.62 -3.65
CA LEU A 133 23.00 -5.59 -4.33
C LEU A 133 23.29 -7.04 -3.92
N ASP A 134 23.77 -7.24 -2.70
CA ASP A 134 23.87 -8.57 -2.10
C ASP A 134 22.47 -9.11 -1.72
N ASP A 135 22.42 -10.26 -1.04
CA ASP A 135 21.17 -10.88 -0.59
C ASP A 135 20.29 -9.93 0.24
N ARG A 136 20.88 -8.96 0.96
CA ARG A 136 20.13 -7.98 1.75
C ARG A 136 19.50 -6.93 0.85
N GLY A 137 20.23 -6.47 -0.16
CA GLY A 137 19.71 -5.57 -1.18
C GLY A 137 18.52 -6.20 -1.92
N HIS A 138 18.65 -7.47 -2.30
CA HIS A 138 17.57 -8.23 -2.92
C HIS A 138 16.35 -8.37 -2.01
N ALA A 139 16.55 -8.75 -0.75
CA ALA A 139 15.46 -8.84 0.23
C ALA A 139 14.74 -7.50 0.42
N LYS A 140 15.47 -6.38 0.42
CA LYS A 140 14.89 -5.04 0.51
C LYS A 140 14.09 -4.64 -0.71
N MET A 141 14.57 -4.95 -1.91
CA MET A 141 13.80 -4.70 -3.14
C MET A 141 12.51 -5.53 -3.18
N ARG A 142 12.56 -6.77 -2.71
CA ARG A 142 11.39 -7.65 -2.60
C ARG A 142 10.36 -7.14 -1.60
N GLU A 143 10.80 -6.78 -0.39
CA GLU A 143 9.95 -6.16 0.64
C GLU A 143 9.28 -4.88 0.11
N ALA A 144 10.05 -4.01 -0.56
CA ALA A 144 9.50 -2.79 -1.13
C ALA A 144 8.52 -3.04 -2.27
N ALA A 145 8.76 -4.03 -3.12
CA ALA A 145 7.84 -4.40 -4.19
C ALA A 145 6.50 -4.92 -3.63
N GLU A 146 6.54 -5.73 -2.57
CA GLU A 146 5.33 -6.21 -1.90
C GLU A 146 4.52 -5.04 -1.32
N LEU A 147 5.17 -4.16 -0.56
CA LEU A 147 4.52 -2.98 0.03
C LEU A 147 3.99 -2.02 -1.04
N ALA A 148 4.72 -1.84 -2.14
CA ALA A 148 4.27 -0.98 -3.25
C ALA A 148 3.07 -1.59 -3.98
N ALA A 149 3.00 -2.92 -4.12
CA ALA A 149 1.86 -3.61 -4.69
C ALA A 149 0.62 -3.56 -3.76
N GLY A 150 0.83 -3.74 -2.45
CA GLY A 150 -0.26 -3.81 -1.46
C GLY A 150 -0.82 -2.46 -1.01
N LEU A 151 0.02 -1.44 -0.87
CA LEU A 151 -0.34 -0.15 -0.25
C LEU A 151 -0.18 1.05 -1.20
N SER A 152 0.40 0.84 -2.38
CA SER A 152 0.90 1.86 -3.30
C SER A 152 2.07 2.68 -2.74
N ASN A 153 3.03 2.98 -3.64
CA ASN A 153 4.16 3.89 -3.43
C ASN A 153 5.04 3.57 -2.21
N VAL A 154 6.27 3.12 -2.46
CA VAL A 154 7.28 2.91 -1.40
C VAL A 154 8.45 3.84 -1.62
N TYR A 155 8.84 4.53 -0.56
CA TYR A 155 10.10 5.27 -0.49
C TYR A 155 11.12 4.41 0.25
N LEU A 156 12.08 3.86 -0.51
CA LEU A 156 13.27 3.17 -0.02
C LEU A 156 14.44 4.14 0.15
#